data_AF-A0A2R9BX07-F1
#
_entry.id   AF-A0A2R9BX07-F1
#
_cell.length_a   1.000
_cell.length_b   1.000
_cell.length_c   1.000
_cell.angle_alpha   90.00
_cell.angle_beta   90.00
_cell.angle_gamma   90.00
#
_symmetry.space_group_name_H-M   'P 1'
#
loop_
_entity.id
_entity.type
_entity.pdbx_description
1 polymer ?
#
loop_
_entity_poly.entity_id
_entity_poly.type
_entity_poly.pdbx_seq_one_letter_code
_entity_poly.pdbx_strand_id
1 'polypeptide(L)'
;MFAEAAKTTRPCGMAEFKEKPEAPTEQLDVACGQENLPVGAWPPGAAPAPFQYTPDHVVGPGADIDPTQITFPGCICVKTPCLPGTCSCLRHGENYDDNSCLRDIGSGGKYAEPVFECNVLCRCSDHCRNRVVQKGLQFHFQVFKTHKKGWGLRTLEFIPKGRFVYAIWKWSEGK
;
A
#
# COMPACT_ATOMS: atom_id res chain seq x y z
N MET A 1 -12.24 -20.01 -85.89
CA MET A 1 -11.91 -19.93 -84.45
C MET A 1 -13.02 -19.13 -83.81
N PHE A 2 -13.79 -19.79 -82.94
CA PHE A 2 -15.08 -19.34 -82.43
C PHE A 2 -14.92 -18.47 -81.16
N ALA A 3 -15.95 -17.68 -80.87
CA ALA A 3 -16.09 -16.70 -79.78
C ALA A 3 -16.48 -17.33 -78.41
N GLU A 4 -16.72 -16.44 -77.43
CA GLU A 4 -17.17 -16.61 -76.01
C GLU A 4 -16.04 -16.66 -74.95
N ALA A 5 -16.17 -16.14 -73.71
CA ALA A 5 -17.32 -15.65 -72.95
C ALA A 5 -16.91 -14.75 -71.75
N ALA A 6 -17.91 -14.01 -71.24
CA ALA A 6 -18.22 -13.69 -69.84
C ALA A 6 -17.24 -12.88 -68.94
N LYS A 7 -17.59 -11.60 -68.71
CA LYS A 7 -17.24 -10.85 -67.49
C LYS A 7 -18.35 -11.06 -66.45
N THR A 8 -18.04 -11.76 -65.37
CA THR A 8 -18.96 -12.00 -64.25
C THR A 8 -18.77 -10.91 -63.20
N THR A 9 -19.79 -10.09 -62.99
CA THR A 9 -19.94 -9.21 -61.83
C THR A 9 -20.45 -10.01 -60.63
N ARG A 10 -19.82 -9.88 -59.46
CA ARG A 10 -20.35 -10.30 -58.14
C ARG A 10 -20.00 -9.27 -57.06
N PRO A 11 -20.80 -9.19 -55.98
CA PRO A 11 -21.15 -7.92 -55.33
C PRO A 11 -20.30 -7.55 -54.12
N CYS A 12 -20.46 -6.28 -53.74
CA CYS A 12 -19.98 -5.59 -52.54
C CYS A 12 -19.98 -6.49 -51.29
N GLY A 13 -18.79 -6.72 -50.72
CA GLY A 13 -18.64 -7.37 -49.42
C GLY A 13 -19.15 -6.47 -48.30
N MET A 14 -20.01 -7.01 -47.45
CA MET A 14 -20.38 -6.38 -46.19
C MET A 14 -19.14 -6.29 -45.31
N ALA A 15 -18.75 -5.08 -44.93
CA ALA A 15 -17.70 -4.87 -43.94
C ALA A 15 -18.24 -5.32 -42.57
N GLU A 16 -17.64 -6.35 -42.00
CA GLU A 16 -17.79 -6.69 -40.58
C GLU A 16 -17.37 -5.47 -39.76
N PHE A 17 -18.34 -4.87 -39.07
CA PHE A 17 -18.07 -3.94 -37.98
C PHE A 17 -17.41 -4.73 -36.86
N LYS A 18 -16.08 -4.75 -36.84
CA LYS A 18 -15.32 -5.17 -35.67
C LYS A 18 -15.61 -4.16 -34.56
N GLU A 19 -16.31 -4.60 -33.53
CA GLU A 19 -16.39 -3.88 -32.26
C GLU A 19 -14.97 -3.49 -31.84
N LYS A 20 -14.77 -2.19 -31.62
CA LYS A 20 -13.55 -1.70 -30.99
C LYS A 20 -13.45 -2.35 -29.61
N PRO A 21 -12.27 -2.83 -29.20
CA PRO A 21 -12.07 -3.28 -27.82
C PRO A 21 -12.51 -2.15 -26.88
N GLU A 22 -13.44 -2.45 -25.98
CA GLU A 22 -13.78 -1.55 -24.89
C GLU A 22 -12.47 -1.14 -24.21
N ALA A 23 -12.27 0.18 -24.07
CA ALA A 23 -11.12 0.70 -23.35
C ALA A 23 -11.07 0.03 -21.97
N PRO A 24 -9.90 -0.39 -21.47
CA PRO A 24 -9.78 -0.93 -20.12
C PRO A 24 -10.44 0.07 -19.18
N THR A 25 -11.48 -0.36 -18.49
CA THR A 25 -12.08 0.43 -17.42
C THR A 25 -10.94 0.72 -16.45
N GLU A 26 -10.55 2.00 -16.30
CA GLU A 26 -9.47 2.37 -15.40
C GLU A 26 -9.74 1.72 -14.05
N GLN A 27 -8.82 0.83 -13.66
CA GLN A 27 -8.96 0.07 -12.43
C GLN A 27 -8.92 1.06 -11.28
N LEU A 28 -10.06 1.24 -10.60
CA LEU A 28 -10.19 2.18 -9.49
C LEU A 28 -9.14 1.88 -8.41
N ASP A 29 -8.27 2.85 -8.14
CA ASP A 29 -7.36 2.85 -7.01
C ASP A 29 -7.91 3.74 -5.89
N VAL A 30 -8.36 3.09 -4.81
CA VAL A 30 -8.91 3.75 -3.62
C VAL A 30 -7.84 4.58 -2.89
N ALA A 31 -6.55 4.25 -3.05
CA ALA A 31 -5.44 5.03 -2.50
C ALA A 31 -5.05 6.23 -3.38
N CYS A 32 -5.66 6.37 -4.56
CA CYS A 32 -5.42 7.46 -5.51
C CYS A 32 -3.93 7.63 -5.89
N GLY A 33 -3.19 6.52 -6.02
CA GLY A 33 -1.76 6.53 -6.34
C GLY A 33 -0.85 7.06 -5.24
N GLN A 34 -1.36 7.28 -4.03
CA GLN A 34 -0.58 7.81 -2.90
C GLN A 34 0.20 6.72 -2.14
N GLU A 35 -0.15 5.46 -2.36
CA GLU A 35 0.58 4.30 -1.82
C GLU A 35 1.49 3.70 -2.89
N ASN A 36 2.50 2.94 -2.45
CA ASN A 36 3.43 2.29 -3.37
C ASN A 36 2.83 1.09 -4.12
N LEU A 37 1.64 0.61 -3.71
CA LEU A 37 0.84 -0.40 -4.41
C LEU A 37 -0.63 0.07 -4.48
N PRO A 38 -1.33 -0.15 -5.62
CA PRO A 38 -2.72 0.26 -5.76
C PRO A 38 -3.65 -0.58 -4.87
N VAL A 39 -4.73 0.05 -4.40
CA VAL A 39 -5.78 -0.58 -3.60
C VAL A 39 -7.08 -0.63 -4.38
N GLY A 40 -7.40 -1.79 -4.94
CA GLY A 40 -8.59 -1.96 -5.79
C GLY A 40 -9.92 -1.96 -5.01
N ALA A 41 -11.04 -1.82 -5.72
CA ALA A 41 -12.39 -1.99 -5.18
C ALA A 41 -13.13 -3.20 -5.79
N TRP A 42 -14.01 -3.85 -5.00
CA TRP A 42 -14.83 -4.99 -5.45
C TRP A 42 -16.25 -4.97 -4.84
N PRO A 43 -17.31 -5.29 -5.61
CA PRO A 43 -17.32 -5.73 -7.02
C PRO A 43 -17.03 -4.61 -8.04
N PRO A 44 -16.76 -4.95 -9.32
CA PRO A 44 -16.56 -3.96 -10.37
C PRO A 44 -17.75 -2.99 -10.46
N GLY A 45 -17.46 -1.70 -10.63
CA GLY A 45 -18.47 -0.64 -10.66
C GLY A 45 -19.01 -0.21 -9.28
N ALA A 46 -18.57 -0.84 -8.17
CA ALA A 46 -18.89 -0.41 -6.82
C ALA A 46 -17.69 0.25 -6.13
N ALA A 47 -17.95 1.33 -5.39
CA ALA A 47 -16.93 2.06 -4.63
C ALA A 47 -17.45 2.44 -3.23
N PRO A 48 -16.56 2.58 -2.23
CA PRO A 48 -16.93 3.18 -0.95
C PRO A 48 -17.46 4.61 -1.15
N ALA A 49 -18.18 5.12 -0.15
CA ALA A 49 -18.58 6.53 -0.15
C ALA A 49 -17.32 7.41 -0.27
N PRO A 50 -17.36 8.54 -1.00
CA PRO A 50 -16.19 9.39 -1.19
C PRO A 50 -15.59 9.83 0.14
N PHE A 51 -14.27 9.78 0.23
CA PHE A 51 -13.48 10.28 1.34
C PHE A 51 -12.14 10.78 0.81
N GLN A 52 -11.47 11.64 1.56
CA GLN A 52 -10.12 12.06 1.25
C GLN A 52 -9.13 11.02 1.78
N TYR A 53 -8.49 10.29 0.88
CA TYR A 53 -7.44 9.34 1.22
C TYR A 53 -6.13 10.09 1.53
N THR A 54 -5.41 9.63 2.55
CA THR A 54 -4.05 10.09 2.86
C THR A 54 -3.22 8.91 3.36
N PRO A 55 -1.98 8.72 2.87
CA PRO A 55 -1.09 7.64 3.30
C PRO A 55 -0.42 7.95 4.65
N ASP A 56 -0.47 9.20 5.09
CA ASP A 56 0.20 9.72 6.28
C ASP A 56 -0.79 10.38 7.25
N HIS A 57 -0.34 10.62 8.49
CA HIS A 57 -1.10 11.39 9.45
C HIS A 57 -1.28 12.85 9.00
N VAL A 58 -2.50 13.36 9.17
CA VAL A 58 -2.82 14.78 8.99
C VAL A 58 -3.13 15.43 10.33
N VAL A 59 -2.78 16.71 10.46
CA VAL A 59 -3.10 17.53 11.64
C VAL A 59 -4.62 17.68 11.74
N GLY A 60 -5.18 17.46 12.93
CA GLY A 60 -6.58 17.71 13.21
C GLY A 60 -6.84 18.84 14.19
N PRO A 61 -8.10 19.29 14.32
CA PRO A 61 -8.48 20.30 15.30
C PRO A 61 -8.05 19.92 16.71
N GLY A 62 -7.38 20.86 17.40
CA GLY A 62 -6.89 20.65 18.77
C GLY A 62 -5.62 19.80 18.88
N ALA A 63 -4.95 19.47 17.76
CA ALA A 63 -3.64 18.83 17.82
C ALA A 63 -2.57 19.86 18.22
N ASP A 64 -1.91 19.62 19.35
CA ASP A 64 -0.77 20.43 19.82
C ASP A 64 0.55 20.06 19.12
N ILE A 65 0.58 18.90 18.45
CA ILE A 65 1.76 18.34 17.80
C ILE A 65 1.40 18.04 16.35
N ASP A 66 2.19 18.59 15.44
CA ASP A 66 2.15 18.23 14.04
C ASP A 66 2.84 16.86 13.85
N PRO A 67 2.13 15.82 13.39
CA PRO A 67 2.66 14.47 13.27
C PRO A 67 3.77 14.37 12.21
N THR A 68 3.89 15.35 11.31
CA THR A 68 4.96 15.42 10.31
C THR A 68 6.26 16.01 10.88
N GLN A 69 6.21 16.63 12.07
CA GLN A 69 7.39 17.21 12.69
C GLN A 69 8.34 16.15 13.25
N ILE A 70 9.60 16.23 12.82
CA ILE A 70 10.64 15.32 13.27
C ILE A 70 11.01 15.66 14.72
N THR A 71 10.62 14.79 15.64
CA THR A 71 10.87 14.98 17.09
C THR A 71 12.12 14.24 17.59
N PHE A 72 12.56 13.18 16.89
CA PHE A 72 13.66 12.33 17.33
C PHE A 72 14.93 12.54 16.50
N PRO A 73 16.12 12.71 17.12
CA PRO A 73 17.36 13.05 16.42
C PRO A 73 17.97 11.91 15.58
N GLY A 74 17.41 10.70 15.66
CA GLY A 74 17.95 9.52 14.99
C GLY A 74 19.15 8.91 15.70
N CYS A 75 19.69 7.83 15.13
CA CYS A 75 20.89 7.15 15.60
C CYS A 75 22.13 7.63 14.85
N ILE A 76 23.30 7.42 15.48
CA ILE A 76 24.59 7.81 14.91
C ILE A 76 25.24 6.71 14.08
N CYS A 77 24.58 5.56 13.88
CA CYS A 77 25.10 4.44 13.09
C CYS A 77 25.35 4.86 11.64
N VAL A 78 26.50 4.48 11.09
CA VAL A 78 26.89 4.82 9.70
C VAL A 78 27.43 3.61 8.96
N LYS A 79 28.62 3.14 9.37
CA LYS A 79 29.38 2.09 8.67
C LYS A 79 28.96 0.68 9.08
N THR A 80 28.29 0.55 10.22
CA THR A 80 27.82 -0.73 10.76
C THR A 80 26.29 -0.77 10.76
N PRO A 81 25.68 -1.96 10.60
CA PRO A 81 24.25 -2.13 10.76
C PRO A 81 23.75 -1.64 12.12
N CYS A 82 22.49 -1.23 12.18
CA CYS A 82 21.84 -0.90 13.45
C CYS A 82 21.61 -2.20 14.23
N LEU A 83 22.31 -2.36 15.35
CA LEU A 83 22.21 -3.51 16.23
C LEU A 83 21.88 -3.08 17.66
N PRO A 84 21.21 -3.92 18.47
CA PRO A 84 21.01 -3.66 19.90
C PRO A 84 22.33 -3.36 20.61
N GLY A 85 22.29 -2.47 21.61
CA GLY A 85 23.46 -2.03 22.36
C GLY A 85 24.33 -0.97 21.66
N THR A 86 24.27 -0.86 20.33
CA THR A 86 25.02 0.17 19.57
C THR A 86 24.12 1.22 18.91
N CYS A 87 22.90 0.83 18.52
CA CYS A 87 21.92 1.73 17.93
C CYS A 87 20.96 2.28 19.00
N SER A 88 20.89 3.60 19.11
CA SER A 88 19.99 4.29 20.04
C SER A 88 18.50 4.14 19.72
N CYS A 89 18.14 3.65 18.52
CA CYS A 89 16.77 3.30 18.13
C CYS A 89 16.37 1.88 18.59
N LEU A 90 17.33 1.02 18.94
CA LEU A 90 17.12 -0.39 19.32
C LEU A 90 17.41 -0.62 20.81
N ARG A 91 16.87 0.26 21.68
CA ARG A 91 17.11 0.21 23.14
C ARG A 91 16.53 -1.03 23.81
N HIS A 92 15.49 -1.59 23.22
CA HIS A 92 14.73 -2.73 23.75
C HIS A 92 14.95 -3.99 22.88
N GLY A 93 16.11 -4.11 22.23
CA GLY A 93 16.39 -5.20 21.31
C GLY A 93 15.98 -4.90 19.86
N GLU A 94 16.03 -5.94 19.02
CA GLU A 94 15.62 -5.84 17.61
C GLU A 94 14.10 -5.81 17.49
N ASN A 95 13.54 -4.80 16.83
CA ASN A 95 12.10 -4.75 16.52
C ASN A 95 11.71 -5.78 15.46
N TYR A 96 12.57 -5.97 14.44
CA TYR A 96 12.27 -6.79 13.26
C TYR A 96 13.37 -7.81 12.97
N ASP A 97 12.98 -8.95 12.42
CA ASP A 97 13.92 -9.94 11.89
C ASP A 97 14.44 -9.57 10.48
N ASP A 98 15.24 -10.44 9.87
CA ASP A 98 15.77 -10.22 8.51
C ASP A 98 14.68 -10.25 7.42
N ASN A 99 13.50 -10.82 7.72
CA ASN A 99 12.35 -10.90 6.81
C ASN A 99 11.38 -9.72 6.99
N SER A 100 11.77 -8.68 7.75
CA SER A 100 10.90 -7.56 8.11
C SER A 100 9.64 -8.00 8.87
N CYS A 101 9.71 -9.10 9.60
CA CYS A 101 8.66 -9.52 10.52
C CYS A 101 8.93 -8.93 11.91
N LEU A 102 7.88 -8.42 12.55
CA LEU A 102 7.90 -8.01 13.95
C LEU A 102 8.33 -9.21 14.80
N ARG A 103 9.43 -9.06 15.54
CA ARG A 103 9.84 -10.05 16.53
C ARG A 103 8.85 -10.03 17.69
N ASP A 104 8.67 -11.17 18.33
CA ASP A 104 7.87 -11.24 19.55
C ASP A 104 8.57 -10.39 20.62
N ILE A 105 8.08 -9.16 20.82
CA ILE A 105 8.50 -8.26 21.89
C ILE A 105 7.87 -8.81 23.17
N GLY A 106 8.46 -9.89 23.65
CA GLY A 106 8.20 -10.59 24.91
C GLY A 106 6.83 -10.36 25.53
N SER A 107 5.88 -11.24 25.23
CA SER A 107 4.65 -11.43 26.02
C SER A 107 4.88 -11.82 27.51
N GLY A 108 6.14 -11.89 27.95
CA GLY A 108 6.55 -12.22 29.32
C GLY A 108 6.85 -11.01 30.22
N GLY A 109 6.89 -9.80 29.67
CA GLY A 109 7.05 -8.57 30.44
C GLY A 109 5.72 -8.09 31.04
N LYS A 110 5.78 -7.42 32.21
CA LYS A 110 4.59 -6.75 32.80
C LYS A 110 4.10 -5.57 31.95
N TYR A 111 4.95 -5.03 31.08
CA TYR A 111 4.70 -3.84 30.27
C TYR A 111 5.23 -4.05 28.85
N ALA A 112 4.59 -3.38 27.88
CA ALA A 112 5.03 -3.37 26.49
C ALA A 112 6.21 -2.41 26.30
N GLU A 113 7.21 -2.83 25.54
CA GLU A 113 8.35 -1.99 25.18
C GLU A 113 8.04 -1.16 23.91
N PRO A 114 8.42 0.12 23.87
CA PRO A 114 8.15 0.97 22.73
C PRO A 114 9.06 0.63 21.54
N VAL A 115 8.45 0.59 20.36
CA VAL A 115 9.13 0.38 19.07
C VAL A 115 9.51 1.74 18.48
N PHE A 116 10.79 1.91 18.17
CA PHE A 116 11.31 3.07 17.44
C PHE A 116 12.02 2.60 16.17
N GLU A 117 11.53 3.04 15.01
CA GLU A 117 12.26 2.86 13.76
C GLU A 117 13.43 3.84 13.64
N CYS A 118 14.43 3.46 12.84
CA CYS A 118 15.40 4.44 12.35
C CYS A 118 14.65 5.45 11.47
N ASN A 119 14.93 6.74 11.62
CA ASN A 119 14.18 7.81 10.98
C ASN A 119 15.03 8.55 9.93
N VAL A 120 14.47 9.63 9.37
CA VAL A 120 15.13 10.45 8.33
C VAL A 120 16.43 11.11 8.79
N LEU A 121 16.64 11.30 10.10
CA LEU A 121 17.88 11.84 10.66
C LEU A 121 18.93 10.77 10.98
N CYS A 122 18.56 9.48 10.94
CA CYS A 122 19.53 8.40 11.06
C CYS A 122 20.43 8.33 9.82
N ARG A 123 21.74 8.20 10.03
CA ARG A 123 22.72 8.04 8.93
C ARG A 123 22.86 6.61 8.41
N CYS A 124 22.14 5.66 8.99
CA CYS A 124 22.07 4.30 8.46
C CYS A 124 21.26 4.26 7.17
N SER A 125 21.69 3.40 6.23
CA SER A 125 21.04 3.19 4.93
C SER A 125 19.52 2.96 5.03
N ASP A 126 18.79 3.26 3.95
CA ASP A 126 17.36 2.94 3.79
C ASP A 126 17.10 1.43 3.82
N HIS A 127 18.13 0.62 3.59
CA HIS A 127 18.12 -0.83 3.73
C HIS A 127 18.27 -1.29 5.19
N CYS A 128 18.33 -0.37 6.16
CA CYS A 128 18.38 -0.71 7.57
C CYS A 128 17.18 -1.59 7.95
N ARG A 129 17.45 -2.70 8.66
CA ARG A 129 16.41 -3.62 9.16
C ARG A 129 15.41 -2.96 10.12
N ASN A 130 15.81 -1.88 10.76
CA ASN A 130 14.93 -1.10 11.64
C ASN A 130 14.11 -0.02 10.88
N ARG A 131 13.79 -0.29 9.61
CA ARG A 131 12.91 0.52 8.75
C ARG A 131 11.94 -0.43 8.04
N VAL A 132 10.72 -0.58 8.55
CA VAL A 132 9.70 -1.51 8.03
C VAL A 132 8.39 -0.78 7.77
N VAL A 133 7.79 -0.15 8.77
CA VAL A 133 6.53 0.59 8.66
C VAL A 133 6.67 1.75 7.67
N GLN A 134 7.77 2.51 7.76
CA GLN A 134 8.02 3.65 6.87
C GLN A 134 8.23 3.27 5.38
N LYS A 135 8.28 1.96 5.04
CA LYS A 135 8.39 1.49 3.65
C LYS A 135 7.04 1.38 2.95
N GLY A 136 5.94 1.69 3.64
CA GLY A 136 4.59 1.63 3.07
C GLY A 136 4.08 0.21 2.85
N LEU A 137 3.01 0.08 2.08
CA LEU A 137 2.32 -1.18 1.81
C LEU A 137 3.22 -2.19 1.10
N GLN A 138 3.26 -3.43 1.57
CA GLN A 138 4.09 -4.48 0.93
C GLN A 138 3.26 -5.57 0.25
N PHE A 139 1.93 -5.43 0.23
CA PHE A 139 0.98 -6.43 -0.26
C PHE A 139 -0.16 -5.75 -1.01
N HIS A 140 -0.75 -6.48 -1.97
CA HIS A 140 -1.92 -6.01 -2.71
C HIS A 140 -3.19 -6.17 -1.86
N PHE A 141 -3.89 -5.06 -1.66
CA PHE A 141 -5.16 -5.03 -0.95
C PHE A 141 -6.33 -4.71 -1.86
N GLN A 142 -7.51 -5.12 -1.41
CA GLN A 142 -8.77 -4.81 -2.07
C GLN A 142 -9.83 -4.43 -1.04
N VAL A 143 -10.41 -3.25 -1.25
CA VAL A 143 -11.64 -2.82 -0.58
C VAL A 143 -12.80 -3.60 -1.19
N PHE A 144 -13.56 -4.33 -0.38
CA PHE A 144 -14.61 -5.21 -0.89
C PHE A 144 -15.92 -5.05 -0.11
N LYS A 145 -17.05 -5.14 -0.82
CA LYS A 145 -18.37 -5.15 -0.20
C LYS A 145 -18.59 -6.48 0.52
N THR A 146 -18.72 -6.42 1.84
CA THR A 146 -19.07 -7.58 2.67
C THR A 146 -20.58 -7.83 2.62
N HIS A 147 -21.00 -9.06 2.95
CA HIS A 147 -22.43 -9.42 2.95
C HIS A 147 -23.27 -8.64 3.98
N LYS A 148 -22.71 -8.32 5.15
CA LYS A 148 -23.49 -7.75 6.28
C LYS A 148 -22.82 -6.60 7.05
N LYS A 149 -21.58 -6.24 6.73
CA LYS A 149 -20.76 -5.30 7.53
C LYS A 149 -20.33 -4.04 6.75
N GLY A 150 -20.97 -3.77 5.60
CA GLY A 150 -20.55 -2.68 4.72
C GLY A 150 -19.26 -3.03 3.97
N TRP A 151 -18.35 -2.08 3.84
CA TRP A 151 -17.06 -2.25 3.17
C TRP A 151 -16.02 -2.84 4.13
N GLY A 152 -15.19 -3.75 3.64
CA GLY A 152 -14.05 -4.30 4.36
C GLY A 152 -12.79 -4.24 3.50
N LEU A 153 -11.64 -4.53 4.11
CA LEU A 153 -10.37 -4.69 3.43
C LEU A 153 -9.95 -6.17 3.47
N ARG A 154 -9.51 -6.70 2.34
CA ARG A 154 -8.90 -8.04 2.25
C ARG A 154 -7.57 -7.96 1.51
N THR A 155 -6.67 -8.87 1.82
CA THR A 155 -5.46 -9.11 1.02
C THR A 155 -5.79 -9.96 -0.20
N LEU A 156 -5.07 -9.74 -1.30
CA LEU A 156 -5.13 -10.56 -2.51
C LEU A 156 -4.03 -11.64 -2.54
N GLU A 157 -3.13 -11.62 -1.55
CA GLU A 157 -1.99 -12.51 -1.43
C GLU A 157 -1.76 -12.98 0.02
N PHE A 158 -0.92 -14.00 0.18
CA PHE A 158 -0.56 -14.51 1.50
C PHE A 158 0.32 -13.52 2.26
N ILE A 159 -0.01 -13.27 3.54
CA ILE A 159 0.78 -12.42 4.44
C ILE A 159 1.42 -13.29 5.52
N PRO A 160 2.76 -13.45 5.52
CA PRO A 160 3.46 -14.15 6.59
C PRO A 160 3.20 -13.49 7.95
N LYS A 161 3.12 -14.32 9.02
CA LYS A 161 2.94 -13.83 10.39
C LYS A 161 4.03 -12.81 10.75
N GLY A 162 3.61 -11.69 11.32
CA GLY A 162 4.51 -10.63 11.81
C GLY A 162 4.88 -9.58 10.76
N ARG A 163 4.52 -9.76 9.48
CA ARG A 163 4.75 -8.74 8.46
C ARG A 163 3.87 -7.51 8.69
N PHE A 164 4.42 -6.33 8.43
CA PHE A 164 3.65 -5.10 8.39
C PHE A 164 2.57 -5.17 7.30
N VAL A 165 1.34 -4.78 7.64
CA VAL A 165 0.17 -4.93 6.77
C VAL A 165 -0.21 -3.58 6.15
N TYR A 166 -0.69 -2.65 6.98
CA TYR A 166 -0.97 -1.26 6.66
C TYR A 166 -1.06 -0.48 7.98
N ALA A 167 -1.03 0.85 7.90
CA ALA A 167 -1.23 1.71 9.06
C ALA A 167 -2.64 2.33 9.03
N ILE A 168 -3.21 2.55 10.21
CA ILE A 168 -4.59 3.04 10.37
C ILE A 168 -4.54 4.50 10.78
N TRP A 169 -5.11 5.35 9.94
CA TRP A 169 -5.30 6.76 10.23
C TRP A 169 -6.78 7.10 10.21
N LYS A 170 -7.21 7.96 11.11
CA LYS A 170 -8.55 8.52 11.08
C LYS A 170 -8.46 10.01 11.35
N TRP A 171 -8.83 10.79 10.36
CA TRP A 171 -9.22 12.17 10.55
C TRP A 171 -10.56 12.39 9.86
N SER A 172 -11.48 13.08 10.55
CA SER A 172 -12.78 13.43 9.98
C SER A 172 -13.22 14.78 10.53
N GLU A 173 -13.35 15.78 9.66
CA GLU A 173 -14.20 16.96 9.90
C GLU A 173 -15.57 16.74 9.21
N GLY A 174 -16.65 16.98 9.96
CA GLY A 174 -18.05 16.80 9.53
C GLY A 174 -18.74 15.70 10.34
N LYS A 175 -19.63 16.00 11.31
CA LYS A 175 -20.53 17.15 11.48
C LYS A 175 -20.20 18.00 12.71
#